data_AF-A0A444J9W8-F1
#
_entry.id   AF-A0A444J9W8-F1
#
_cell.length_a   1.000
_cell.length_b   1.000
_cell.length_c   1.000
_cell.angle_alpha   90.00
_cell.angle_beta   90.00
_cell.angle_gamma   90.00
#
_symmetry.space_group_name_H-M   'P 1'
#
loop_
_entity.id
_entity.type
_entity.pdbx_description
1 polymer ?
#
loop_
_entity_poly.entity_id
_entity_poly.type
_entity_poly.pdbx_seq_one_letter_code
_entity_poly.pdbx_strand_id
1 'polypeptide(L)'
;MKKEVFPIEFVITALEQEVVDYAVPVVDLIAAQTKDPLKVLLATILSARTKDEVTAAAAKRLFAKADSLEALERLSLEELEKIIYLLVFFGIRPNILPTYLRS
;
A
#
# COMPACT_ATOMS: atom_id res chain seq x y z
N MET A 1 22.68 -26.38 26.09
CA MET A 1 22.08 -25.03 26.04
C MET A 1 20.57 -25.16 26.24
N LYS A 2 20.00 -24.59 27.30
CA LYS A 2 18.54 -24.46 27.40
C LYS A 2 18.13 -23.38 26.39
N LYS A 3 17.22 -23.71 25.46
CA LYS A 3 16.59 -22.69 24.63
C LYS A 3 15.70 -21.87 25.57
N GLU A 4 16.05 -20.61 25.81
CA GLU A 4 15.10 -19.67 26.38
C GLU A 4 13.93 -19.56 25.41
N VAL A 5 12.73 -19.83 25.91
CA VAL A 5 11.50 -19.73 25.13
C VAL A 5 11.11 -18.26 25.14
N PHE A 6 11.03 -17.66 23.94
CA PHE A 6 10.57 -16.29 23.79
C PHE A 6 9.10 -16.19 24.22
N PRO A 7 8.73 -15.27 25.15
CA PRO A 7 7.38 -15.18 25.68
C PRO A 7 6.46 -14.42 24.70
N ILE A 8 6.08 -15.08 23.60
CA ILE A 8 5.32 -14.46 22.51
C ILE A 8 3.96 -13.92 22.99
N GLU A 9 3.29 -14.62 23.89
CA GLU A 9 1.97 -14.26 24.41
C GLU A 9 2.01 -12.94 25.18
N PHE A 10 3.06 -12.76 26.00
CA PHE A 10 3.29 -11.52 26.73
C PHE A 10 3.55 -10.36 25.77
N VAL A 11 4.40 -10.59 24.76
CA VAL A 11 4.75 -9.56 23.77
C VAL A 11 3.54 -9.16 22.93
N ILE A 12 2.75 -10.11 22.44
CA ILE A 12 1.52 -9.81 21.68
C ILE A 12 0.55 -9.02 22.53
N THR A 13 0.30 -9.42 23.79
CA THR A 13 -0.61 -8.69 24.68
C THR A 13 -0.14 -7.25 24.92
N ALA A 14 1.16 -7.04 25.14
CA ALA A 14 1.72 -5.71 25.33
C ALA A 14 1.62 -4.85 24.06
N LEU A 15 1.91 -5.43 22.90
CA LEU A 15 1.79 -4.74 21.61
C LEU A 15 0.33 -4.39 21.31
N GLU A 16 -0.62 -5.29 21.56
CA GLU A 16 -2.05 -5.03 21.35
C GLU A 16 -2.56 -3.81 22.13
N GLN A 17 -2.06 -3.59 23.36
CA GLN A 17 -2.42 -2.41 24.14
C GLN A 17 -1.76 -1.13 23.62
N GLU A 18 -0.50 -1.21 23.17
CA GLU A 18 0.25 -0.06 22.68
C GLU A 18 -0.26 0.44 21.32
N VAL A 19 -0.64 -0.48 20.43
CA VAL A 19 -1.06 -0.13 19.06
C VAL A 19 -2.49 0.40 18.95
N VAL A 20 -3.27 0.44 20.05
CA VAL A 20 -4.66 0.92 20.05
C VAL A 20 -4.77 2.35 19.52
N ASP A 21 -3.84 3.22 19.90
CA ASP A 21 -3.83 4.63 19.53
C ASP A 21 -3.02 4.91 18.25
N TYR A 22 -2.48 3.88 17.61
CA TYR A 22 -1.67 4.04 16.41
C TYR A 22 -2.57 4.27 15.20
N ALA A 23 -2.04 5.01 14.21
CA ALA A 23 -2.73 5.17 12.94
C ALA A 23 -2.93 3.81 12.27
N VAL A 24 -4.18 3.48 11.94
CA VAL A 24 -4.51 2.22 11.28
C VAL A 24 -3.83 2.17 9.90
N PRO A 25 -3.06 1.11 9.59
CA PRO A 25 -2.45 0.96 8.28
C PRO A 25 -3.50 1.06 7.18
N VAL A 26 -3.15 1.71 6.07
CA VAL A 26 -4.12 1.95 4.99
C VAL A 26 -4.65 0.65 4.39
N VAL A 27 -3.85 -0.41 4.35
CA VAL A 27 -4.26 -1.72 3.87
C VAL A 27 -5.35 -2.30 4.77
N ASP A 28 -5.22 -2.13 6.08
CA ASP A 28 -6.21 -2.56 7.06
C ASP A 28 -7.50 -1.74 6.96
N LEU A 29 -7.38 -0.43 6.70
CA LEU A 29 -8.54 0.43 6.41
C LEU A 29 -9.27 -0.01 5.13
N ILE A 30 -8.52 -0.30 4.05
CA ILE A 30 -9.10 -0.76 2.79
C ILE A 30 -9.77 -2.12 2.99
N ALA A 31 -9.14 -3.05 3.70
CA ALA A 31 -9.70 -4.36 4.01
C ALA A 31 -10.98 -4.25 4.85
N ALA A 32 -10.96 -3.43 5.91
CA ALA A 32 -12.10 -3.22 6.79
C ALA A 32 -13.29 -2.54 6.08
N GLN A 33 -13.02 -1.57 5.20
CA GLN A 33 -14.05 -0.80 4.51
C GLN A 33 -14.63 -1.51 3.27
N THR A 34 -13.80 -2.24 2.51
CA THR A 34 -14.24 -2.81 1.22
C THR A 34 -14.61 -4.29 1.30
N LYS A 35 -13.98 -5.07 2.21
CA LYS A 35 -14.08 -6.55 2.26
C LYS A 35 -13.87 -7.25 0.91
N ASP A 36 -13.20 -6.58 -0.03
CA ASP A 36 -13.02 -7.03 -1.39
C ASP A 36 -11.60 -7.62 -1.55
N PRO A 37 -11.48 -8.93 -1.81
CA PRO A 37 -10.17 -9.59 -1.93
C PRO A 37 -9.26 -8.98 -2.98
N LEU A 38 -9.81 -8.49 -4.10
CA LEU A 38 -9.02 -7.85 -5.15
C LEU A 38 -8.41 -6.54 -4.65
N LYS A 39 -9.21 -5.72 -3.98
CA LYS A 39 -8.77 -4.43 -3.44
C LYS A 39 -7.75 -4.62 -2.32
N VAL A 40 -7.91 -5.65 -1.48
CA VAL A 40 -6.92 -6.00 -0.44
C VAL A 40 -5.60 -6.42 -1.08
N LEU A 41 -5.63 -7.28 -2.10
CA LEU A 41 -4.42 -7.73 -2.81
C LEU A 41 -3.69 -6.55 -3.45
N LEU A 42 -4.40 -5.72 -4.21
CA LEU A 42 -3.82 -4.56 -4.87
C LEU A 42 -3.27 -3.55 -3.84
N ALA A 43 -4.01 -3.24 -2.77
CA ALA A 43 -3.53 -2.37 -1.71
C ALA A 43 -2.25 -2.91 -1.03
N THR A 44 -2.19 -4.23 -0.80
CA THR A 44 -1.02 -4.90 -0.21
C THR A 44 0.21 -4.77 -1.11
N ILE A 45 0.06 -5.01 -2.42
CA ILE A 45 1.14 -4.88 -3.39
C ILE A 45 1.67 -3.43 -3.43
N LEU A 46 0.77 -2.44 -3.38
CA LEU A 46 1.13 -1.02 -3.38
C LEU A 46 1.84 -0.60 -2.08
N SER A 47 1.39 -1.11 -0.93
CA SER A 47 1.98 -0.87 0.39
C SER A 47 3.41 -1.41 0.51
N ALA A 48 3.68 -2.58 -0.08
CA ALA A 48 5.02 -3.19 -0.05
C ALA A 48 6.12 -2.30 -0.69
N ARG A 49 5.74 -1.29 -1.49
CA ARG A 49 6.67 -0.42 -2.21
C ARG A 49 6.64 1.04 -1.75
N THR A 50 5.69 1.47 -0.90
CA THR A 50 5.49 2.88 -0.57
C THR A 50 4.98 3.09 0.87
N LYS A 51 5.01 4.34 1.36
CA LYS A 51 4.42 4.69 2.67
C LYS A 51 2.88 4.68 2.61
N ASP A 52 2.23 4.58 3.75
CA ASP A 52 0.76 4.47 3.85
C ASP A 52 -0.01 5.60 3.16
N GLU A 53 0.44 6.85 3.31
CA GLU A 53 -0.19 8.02 2.67
C GLU A 53 -0.18 7.92 1.13
N VAL A 54 0.92 7.41 0.58
CA VAL A 54 1.12 7.22 -0.86
C VAL A 54 0.25 6.07 -1.36
N THR A 55 0.22 4.99 -0.58
CA THR A 55 -0.60 3.81 -0.84
C THR A 55 -2.08 4.17 -0.88
N ALA A 56 -2.58 4.98 0.06
CA ALA A 56 -3.97 5.42 0.08
C ALA A 56 -4.37 6.18 -1.19
N ALA A 57 -3.55 7.16 -1.58
CA ALA A 57 -3.79 7.99 -2.74
C ALA A 57 -3.77 7.17 -4.04
N ALA A 58 -2.84 6.23 -4.15
CA ALA A 58 -2.72 5.40 -5.33
C ALA A 58 -3.78 4.30 -5.41
N ALA A 59 -4.10 3.62 -4.30
CA ALA A 59 -5.19 2.65 -4.24
C ALA A 59 -6.50 3.31 -4.66
N LYS A 60 -6.78 4.53 -4.18
CA LYS A 60 -7.95 5.32 -4.61
C LYS A 60 -7.96 5.59 -6.12
N ARG A 61 -6.82 5.99 -6.71
CA ARG A 61 -6.72 6.25 -8.16
C ARG A 61 -6.86 4.97 -8.99
N LEU A 62 -6.26 3.88 -8.53
CA LEU A 62 -6.34 2.58 -9.17
C LEU A 62 -7.77 2.07 -9.15
N PHE A 63 -8.42 2.03 -7.99
CA PHE A 63 -9.81 1.55 -7.87
C PHE A 63 -10.83 2.42 -8.59
N ALA A 64 -10.55 3.71 -8.78
CA ALA A 64 -11.40 4.56 -9.62
C ALA A 64 -11.34 4.21 -11.12
N LYS A 65 -10.28 3.51 -11.56
CA LYS A 65 -10.07 3.10 -12.95
C LYS A 65 -10.26 1.60 -13.19
N ALA A 66 -9.93 0.79 -12.19
CA ALA A 66 -10.00 -0.66 -12.21
C ALA A 66 -10.41 -1.17 -10.82
N ASP A 67 -11.71 -1.40 -10.66
CA ASP A 67 -12.32 -1.99 -9.47
C ASP A 67 -12.61 -3.50 -9.62
N SER A 68 -12.29 -4.06 -10.79
CA SER A 68 -12.47 -5.47 -11.17
C SER A 68 -11.26 -5.96 -11.96
N LEU A 69 -11.10 -7.29 -12.05
CA LEU A 69 -10.00 -7.89 -12.83
C LEU A 69 -10.13 -7.55 -14.32
N GLU A 70 -11.35 -7.56 -14.85
CA GLU A 70 -11.63 -7.24 -16.24
C GLU A 70 -11.31 -5.78 -16.56
N ALA A 71 -11.60 -4.87 -15.62
CA ALA A 71 -11.23 -3.46 -15.78
C ALA A 71 -9.71 -3.27 -15.68
N LEU A 72 -9.03 -4.04 -14.81
CA LEU A 72 -7.58 -4.01 -14.66
C LEU A 72 -6.87 -4.48 -15.93
N GLU A 73 -7.34 -5.57 -16.56
CA GLU A 73 -6.80 -6.10 -17.82
C GLU A 73 -6.97 -5.14 -19.00
N ARG A 74 -7.97 -4.26 -18.95
CA ARG A 74 -8.23 -3.27 -20.01
C ARG A 74 -7.37 -2.01 -19.90
N LEU A 75 -6.69 -1.81 -18.76
CA LEU A 75 -5.80 -0.67 -18.61
C LEU A 75 -4.60 -0.82 -19.55
N SER A 76 -4.29 0.25 -20.28
CA SER A 76 -3.08 0.28 -21.09
C SER A 76 -1.84 0.35 -20.19
N LEU A 77 -0.69 -0.07 -20.74
CA LEU A 77 0.57 0.05 -20.02
C LEU A 77 0.85 1.51 -19.63
N GLU A 78 0.54 2.49 -20.50
CA GLU A 78 0.74 3.90 -20.19
C GLU A 78 -0.16 4.40 -19.05
N GLU A 79 -1.36 3.87 -18.91
CA GLU A 79 -2.24 4.19 -17.79
C GLU A 79 -1.74 3.60 -16.49
N LEU A 80 -1.31 2.34 -16.52
CA LEU A 80 -0.74 1.66 -15.37
C LEU A 80 0.57 2.32 -14.94
N GLU A 81 1.43 2.68 -15.88
CA GLU A 81 2.66 3.43 -15.63
C GLU A 81 2.38 4.79 -15.01
N LYS A 82 1.35 5.54 -15.42
CA LYS A 82 1.01 6.81 -14.75
C LYS A 82 0.61 6.61 -13.29
N ILE A 83 -0.16 5.55 -13.00
CA ILE A 83 -0.58 5.21 -11.63
C ILE A 83 0.63 4.78 -10.81
N ILE A 84 1.49 3.92 -11.35
CA ILE A 84 2.66 3.36 -10.67
C ILE A 84 3.81 4.37 -10.56
N TYR A 85 4.03 5.20 -11.56
CA TYR A 85 5.05 6.25 -11.54
C TYR A 85 4.76 7.27 -10.43
N LEU A 86 3.49 7.64 -10.26
CA LEU A 86 3.08 8.50 -9.16
C LEU A 86 3.29 7.86 -7.78
N LEU A 87 3.39 6.53 -7.65
CA LEU A 87 3.74 5.85 -6.40
C LEU A 87 5.21 6.03 -6.05
N VAL A 88 6.09 5.75 -7.01
CA VAL A 88 7.54 5.75 -6.78
C VAL A 88 8.05 7.17 -6.55
N PHE A 89 7.39 8.16 -7.15
CA PHE A 89 7.82 9.56 -7.10
C PHE A 89 6.94 10.48 -6.24
N PHE A 90 6.04 9.93 -5.43
CA PHE A 90 5.21 10.73 -4.52
C PHE A 90 6.06 11.45 -3.46
N GLY A 91 6.00 12.78 -3.42
CA GLY A 91 6.78 13.62 -2.49
C GLY A 91 8.14 14.07 -3.03
N ILE A 92 8.50 13.69 -4.25
CA ILE A 92 9.69 14.21 -4.92
C ILE A 92 9.34 15.56 -5.56
N ARG A 93 10.20 16.57 -5.40
CA ARG A 93 9.96 17.89 -5.97
C ARG A 93 9.81 17.77 -7.50
N PRO A 94 8.79 18.41 -8.12
CA PRO A 94 8.45 18.23 -9.53
C PRO A 94 9.59 18.60 -10.51
N ASN A 95 10.55 19.41 -10.07
CA ASN A 95 11.71 19.82 -10.85
C ASN A 95 12.83 18.74 -10.95
N ILE A 96 12.74 17.64 -10.20
CA ILE A 96 13.71 16.55 -10.24
C ILE A 96 13.30 15.45 -11.25
N LEU A 97 12.01 15.40 -11.61
CA LEU A 97 11.42 14.36 -12.47
C LEU A 97 11.90 14.36 -13.93
N PRO A 98 12.12 15.51 -14.62
CA PRO A 98 12.57 15.51 -16.00
C PRO A 98 14.00 14.95 -16.17
N THR A 99 14.79 14.94 -15.09
CA THR A 99 16.21 14.58 -15.13
C THR A 99 16.42 13.06 -15.17
N TYR A 100 15.52 12.27 -14.57
CA TYR A 100 15.62 10.80 -14.51
C TYR A 100 14.97 10.08 -15.70
N LEU A 101 14.16 10.78 -16.50
CA LEU A 101 13.47 10.21 -17.67
C LEU A 101 14.18 10.56 -19.00
N ARG A 102 15.35 11.21 -18.94
CA ARG A 102 16.14 11.61 -20.12
C ARG A 102 17.41 10.75 -20.34
N SER A 103 17.57 9.67 -19.60
CA SER A 103 18.63 8.66 -19.78
C SER A 103 18.05 7.37 -20.35
#